data_AF-A0A392U490-F1
#
_entry.id   AF-A0A392U490-F1
#
_cell.length_a   1.000
_cell.length_b   1.000
_cell.length_c   1.000
_cell.angle_alpha   90.00
_cell.angle_beta   90.00
_cell.angle_gamma   90.00
#
_symmetry.space_group_name_H-M   'P 1'
#
loop_
_entity.id
_entity.type
_entity.pdbx_description
1 polymer ?
#
loop_
_entity_poly.entity_id
_entity_poly.type
_entity_poly.pdbx_seq_one_letter_code
_entity_poly.pdbx_strand_id
1 'polypeptide(L)'
;AEHDKCVKFESGLRPDIKHMIGFSEIRDFATLVNKSRICDDDGRAKTSYYKAVNDRKGKGQERGKPYDNRGRGNTNGGRKPG
;
A
#
# COMPACT_ATOMS: atom_id res chain seq x y z
N ALA A 1 -7.07 -26.37 25.21
CA ALA A 1 -6.49 -27.20 24.14
C ALA A 1 -5.50 -26.38 23.31
N GLU A 2 -4.70 -26.99 22.43
CA GLU A 2 -3.74 -26.26 21.58
C GLU A 2 -4.44 -25.27 20.62
N HIS A 3 -5.61 -25.67 20.12
CA HIS A 3 -6.49 -24.82 19.32
C HIS A 3 -6.83 -23.48 20.00
N ASP A 4 -7.15 -23.49 21.30
CA ASP A 4 -7.44 -22.24 22.04
C ASP A 4 -6.24 -21.29 22.08
N LYS A 5 -5.02 -21.84 22.12
CA LYS A 5 -3.78 -21.06 22.06
C LYS A 5 -3.63 -20.40 20.69
N CYS A 6 -3.90 -21.14 19.62
CA CYS A 6 -3.90 -20.63 18.26
C CYS A 6 -4.91 -19.50 18.08
N VAL A 7 -6.17 -19.71 18.49
CA VAL A 7 -7.24 -18.70 18.42
C VAL A 7 -6.86 -17.43 19.18
N LYS A 8 -6.30 -17.56 20.39
CA LYS A 8 -5.84 -16.40 21.17
C LYS A 8 -4.70 -15.66 20.47
N PHE A 9 -3.74 -16.37 19.89
CA PHE A 9 -2.64 -15.76 19.14
C PHE A 9 -3.14 -15.03 17.89
N GLU A 10 -3.99 -15.67 17.09
CA GLU A 10 -4.58 -15.08 15.88
C GLU A 10 -5.39 -13.82 16.17
N SER A 11 -6.01 -13.73 17.35
CA SER A 11 -6.74 -12.53 17.77
C SER A 11 -5.84 -11.30 17.95
N GLY A 12 -4.55 -11.50 18.24
CA GLY A 12 -3.56 -10.44 18.42
C GLY A 12 -2.75 -10.11 17.16
N LEU A 13 -2.95 -10.83 16.05
CA LEU A 13 -2.26 -10.55 14.80
C LEU A 13 -2.82 -9.29 14.13
N ARG A 14 -1.95 -8.58 13.39
CA ARG A 14 -2.38 -7.48 12.53
C ARG A 14 -3.38 -8.00 11.48
N PRO A 15 -4.41 -7.22 11.08
CA PRO A 15 -5.47 -7.71 10.21
C PRO A 15 -5.01 -8.27 8.86
N ASP A 16 -3.96 -7.67 8.27
CA ASP A 16 -3.33 -8.12 7.03
C ASP A 16 -2.71 -9.52 7.17
N ILE A 17 -1.97 -9.74 8.26
CA ILE A 17 -1.38 -11.05 8.57
C ILE A 17 -2.47 -12.05 8.93
N LYS A 18 -3.41 -11.66 9.79
CA LYS A 18 -4.52 -12.50 10.24
C LYS A 18 -5.34 -13.02 9.06
N HIS A 19 -5.62 -12.19 8.07
CA HIS A 19 -6.36 -12.59 6.89
C HIS A 19 -5.61 -13.68 6.10
N MET A 20 -4.30 -13.50 5.87
CA MET A 20 -3.49 -14.51 5.16
C MET A 20 -3.38 -15.82 5.93
N ILE A 21 -3.17 -15.75 7.24
CA ILE A 21 -3.00 -16.91 8.11
C ILE A 21 -4.32 -17.65 8.34
N GLY A 22 -5.44 -16.93 8.48
CA GLY A 22 -6.76 -17.51 8.73
C GLY A 22 -7.25 -18.45 7.62
N PHE A 23 -6.79 -18.28 6.38
CA PHE A 23 -7.07 -19.23 5.29
C PHE A 23 -6.30 -20.55 5.39
N SER A 24 -5.21 -20.57 6.15
CA SER A 24 -4.34 -21.75 6.26
C SER A 24 -4.82 -22.75 7.32
N GLU A 25 -5.84 -22.40 8.12
CA GLU A 25 -6.47 -23.24 9.17
C GLU A 25 -5.47 -24.00 10.07
N ILE A 26 -4.40 -23.33 10.50
CA ILE A 26 -3.29 -23.97 11.22
C ILE A 26 -3.69 -24.25 12.68
N ARG A 27 -3.54 -25.51 13.11
CA ARG A 27 -3.88 -25.96 14.48
C ARG A 27 -2.69 -26.18 15.39
N ASP A 28 -1.49 -26.32 14.81
CA ASP A 28 -0.21 -26.44 15.53
C ASP A 28 0.34 -25.05 15.87
N PHE A 29 0.62 -24.81 17.15
CA PHE A 29 0.99 -23.47 17.61
C PHE A 29 2.35 -23.02 17.08
N ALA A 30 3.34 -23.92 17.04
CA ALA A 30 4.68 -23.59 16.57
C ALA A 30 4.69 -23.20 15.09
N THR A 31 3.95 -23.94 14.28
CA THR A 31 3.75 -23.66 12.85
C THR A 31 3.01 -22.35 12.63
N LEU A 32 1.97 -22.07 13.42
CA LEU A 32 1.22 -20.81 13.35
C LEU A 32 2.13 -19.61 13.62
N VAL A 33 2.94 -19.67 14.69
CA VAL A 33 3.88 -18.60 15.04
C VAL A 33 4.90 -18.40 13.93
N ASN A 34 5.49 -19.47 13.41
CA ASN A 34 6.52 -19.36 12.37
C ASN A 34 5.95 -18.79 11.05
N LYS A 35 4.79 -19.28 10.60
CA LYS A 35 4.13 -18.75 9.39
C LYS A 35 3.71 -17.30 9.56
N SER A 36 3.18 -16.93 10.73
CA SER A 36 2.81 -15.53 11.03
C SER A 36 4.02 -14.60 10.95
N ARG A 37 5.20 -15.03 11.44
CA ARG A 37 6.45 -14.27 11.32
C ARG A 37 6.86 -14.07 9.86
N ILE A 38 6.83 -15.14 9.05
CA ILE A 38 7.17 -15.07 7.63
C ILE A 38 6.22 -14.12 6.88
N CYS A 39 4.92 -14.21 7.15
CA CYS A 39 3.93 -13.32 6.52
C CYS A 39 4.09 -11.85 6.91
N ASP A 40 4.53 -11.55 8.14
CA ASP A 40 4.85 -10.18 8.56
C ASP A 40 6.06 -9.63 7.80
N ASP A 41 7.13 -10.44 7.67
CA ASP A 41 8.32 -10.11 6.90
C ASP A 41 7.99 -9.84 5.42
N ASP A 42 7.22 -10.73 4.79
CA ASP A 42 6.79 -10.59 3.40
C ASP A 42 5.90 -9.36 3.20
N GLY A 43 5.00 -9.08 4.14
CA GLY A 43 4.15 -7.88 4.13
C GLY A 43 4.96 -6.59 4.17
N ARG A 44 6.00 -6.55 5.01
CA ARG A 44 6.94 -5.42 5.07
C ARG A 44 7.77 -5.28 3.79
N ALA A 45 8.31 -6.38 3.29
CA ALA A 45 9.11 -6.38 2.06
C ALA A 45 8.27 -5.88 0.87
N LYS A 46 7.05 -6.38 0.72
CA LYS A 46 6.09 -5.93 -0.30
C LYS A 46 5.81 -4.44 -0.20
N THR A 47 5.52 -3.96 1.02
CA THR A 47 5.24 -2.53 1.25
C THR A 47 6.45 -1.65 0.89
N SER A 48 7.64 -2.07 1.30
CA SER A 48 8.90 -1.37 0.99
C SER A 48 9.15 -1.30 -0.52
N TYR A 49 8.98 -2.42 -1.22
CA TYR A 49 9.13 -2.49 -2.68
C TYR A 49 8.19 -1.51 -3.39
N TYR A 50 6.89 -1.56 -3.10
CA TYR A 50 5.92 -0.69 -3.75
C TYR A 50 6.12 0.79 -3.39
N LYS A 51 6.52 1.11 -2.15
CA LYS A 51 6.93 2.49 -1.81
C LYS A 51 8.09 2.96 -2.69
N ALA A 52 9.16 2.18 -2.79
CA ALA A 52 10.32 2.54 -3.59
C ALA A 52 9.98 2.70 -5.08
N VAL A 53 9.11 1.84 -5.62
CA VAL A 53 8.62 1.93 -7.00
C VAL A 53 7.78 3.19 -7.21
N ASN A 54 6.86 3.49 -6.29
CA ASN A 54 5.99 4.66 -6.38
C ASN A 54 6.76 5.98 -6.21
N ASP A 55 7.75 6.03 -5.32
CA ASP A 55 8.59 7.23 -5.12
C ASP A 55 9.42 7.55 -6.36
N ARG A 56 9.96 6.53 -7.04
CA ARG A 56 10.66 6.69 -8.33
C ARG A 56 9.72 7.19 -9.43
N LYS A 57 8.46 6.76 -9.41
CA LYS A 57 7.44 7.20 -10.36
C LYS A 57 6.97 8.63 -10.08
N GLY A 58 6.85 9.02 -8.81
CA GLY A 58 6.46 10.37 -8.38
C GLY A 58 7.52 11.44 -8.63
N LYS A 59 8.82 11.10 -8.54
CA LYS A 59 9.91 12.04 -8.89
C LYS A 59 10.05 12.32 -10.38
N GLY A 60 9.29 11.64 -11.24
CA GLY A 60 9.21 11.91 -12.68
C GLY A 60 7.97 12.69 -13.13
N GLN A 61 7.09 13.10 -12.21
CA GLN A 61 5.86 13.84 -12.55
C GLN A 61 6.03 15.36 -12.56
N GLU A 62 7.25 15.86 -12.35
CA GLU A 62 7.67 17.16 -12.90
C GLU A 62 8.03 17.05 -14.39
N ARG A 63 7.59 15.98 -15.09
CA ARG A 63 7.58 16.00 -16.56
C ARG A 63 6.23 16.56 -16.96
N GLY A 64 6.24 17.89 -17.09
CA GLY A 64 5.11 18.78 -17.20
C GLY A 64 4.06 18.38 -18.22
N LYS A 65 2.90 19.02 -18.08
CA LYS A 65 1.81 19.01 -19.05
C LYS A 65 2.41 19.01 -20.47
N PRO A 66 2.26 17.93 -21.26
CA PRO A 66 2.89 17.85 -22.59
C PRO A 66 2.31 18.86 -23.59
N TYR A 67 1.28 19.61 -23.19
CA TYR A 67 0.74 20.73 -23.95
C TYR A 67 0.32 21.88 -23.03
N ASP A 68 1.30 22.67 -22.56
CA ASP A 68 1.11 24.13 -22.49
C ASP A 68 1.50 24.70 -23.85
N ASN A 69 0.79 24.26 -24.90
CA ASN A 69 0.92 24.87 -26.21
C ASN A 69 0.14 26.20 -26.16
N ARG A 70 0.93 27.27 -26.04
CA ARG A 70 0.58 28.67 -26.29
C ARG A 70 -0.50 28.79 -27.36
N GLY A 71 -1.74 28.87 -26.90
CA GLY A 71 -2.92 28.95 -27.75
C GLY A 71 -3.88 30.03 -27.28
N ARG A 72 -3.38 31.18 -26.81
CA ARG A 72 -4.17 32.41 -26.69
C ARG A 72 -3.38 33.63 -27.15
N GLY A 73 -2.97 33.56 -28.41
CA GLY A 73 -2.98 34.77 -29.23
C GLY A 73 -4.42 35.06 -29.65
N ASN A 74 -5.17 35.79 -28.83
CA ASN A 74 -6.13 36.76 -29.34
C ASN A 74 -6.29 37.86 -28.28
N THR A 75 -5.58 38.94 -28.53
CA THR A 75 -5.89 40.29 -28.08
C THR A 75 -7.38 40.57 -28.29
N ASN A 76 -7.97 41.37 -27.40
CA ASN A 76 -9.30 42.00 -27.49
C ASN A 76 -10.42 41.27 -26.74
N GLY A 77 -10.65 41.73 -25.50
CA GLY A 77 -11.78 41.29 -24.69
C GLY A 77 -11.90 42.01 -23.35
N GLY A 78 -11.79 43.34 -23.36
CA GLY A 78 -12.43 44.25 -22.38
C GLY A 78 -12.06 44.11 -20.90
N ARG A 79 -11.12 44.94 -20.44
CA ARG A 79 -11.19 45.48 -19.06
C ARG A 79 -12.13 46.67 -19.08
N LYS A 80 -13.16 46.68 -18.22
CA LYS A 80 -13.52 47.84 -17.37
C LYS A 80 -14.28 47.37 -16.13
N PRO A 81 -13.88 47.80 -14.92
CA PRO A 81 -14.78 47.94 -13.78
C PRO A 81 -15.46 49.33 -13.85
N GLY A 82 -16.76 49.38 -13.50
CA GLY A 82 -17.59 50.59 -13.50
C GLY A 82 -18.99 50.30 -13.99
#